data_AF-A0A519VKH8-F1
#
_entry.id   AF-A0A519VKH8-F1
#
_cell.length_a   1.000
_cell.length_b   1.000
_cell.length_c   1.000
_cell.angle_alpha   90.00
_cell.angle_beta   90.00
_cell.angle_gamma   90.00
#
_symmetry.space_group_name_H-M   'P 1'
#
loop_
_entity.id
_entity.type
_entity.pdbx_description
1 polymer ?
#
loop_
_entity_poly.entity_id
_entity_poly.type
_entity_poly.pdbx_seq_one_letter_code
_entity_poly.pdbx_strand_id
1 'polypeptide(L)'
;MPYLLVERYTFFKHDEEIKIEKTDENNFKMSYYGKTPKLYNLNFKDVLISPGDTIDLIYNRTNIDPANPRDTIVAKGKHSGNYVFSNFIVAMKPASSYPDHNQSKYQNNFPLLFKILDENNKKDIQLLSITLEKYSDNKDLNEYLKRKTRLNLFYDLLYYKDKFRNNLSQQKAVEKVIDSVFLHTTYVKSDTTFAYFMEIAFKNYFDKILIPRFNNLKFGTDVSALVKYIAAYPNPFISTYFVYFLATDRRDIIAKYPSDELDMLIKENPHIGKDRNQILNREHIYK
;
A
#
# COMPACT_ATOMS: atom_id res chain seq x y z
N MET A 1 17.79 3.63 -14.10
CA MET A 1 16.70 3.30 -15.05
C MET A 1 16.19 4.60 -15.65
N PRO A 2 15.99 4.71 -16.98
CA PRO A 2 15.81 6.00 -17.63
C PRO A 2 14.34 6.39 -17.56
N TYR A 3 14.03 7.31 -16.66
CA TYR A 3 12.78 8.04 -16.70
C TYR A 3 12.83 9.03 -17.87
N LEU A 4 11.73 9.23 -18.60
CA LEU A 4 11.66 10.33 -19.55
C LEU A 4 11.46 11.61 -18.73
N LEU A 5 12.52 12.39 -18.61
CA LEU A 5 12.52 13.70 -17.98
C LEU A 5 11.83 14.70 -18.90
N VAL A 6 10.81 15.37 -18.37
CA VAL A 6 10.29 16.61 -18.96
C VAL A 6 10.71 17.72 -18.00
N GLU A 7 11.64 18.57 -18.44
CA GLU A 7 12.35 19.54 -17.59
C GLU A 7 12.96 18.93 -16.31
N ARG A 8 12.52 19.37 -15.12
CA ARG A 8 13.08 19.02 -13.81
C ARG A 8 12.44 17.79 -13.18
N TYR A 9 11.33 17.28 -13.73
CA TYR A 9 10.54 16.22 -13.11
C TYR A 9 10.41 14.99 -14.00
N THR A 10 10.32 13.85 -13.33
CA THR A 10 10.05 12.55 -13.91
C THR A 10 8.54 12.32 -13.90
N PHE A 11 7.92 12.27 -15.07
CA PHE A 11 6.47 12.08 -15.20
C PHE A 11 6.06 10.66 -15.58
N PHE A 12 7.01 9.90 -16.13
CA PHE A 12 6.76 8.64 -16.80
C PHE A 12 7.72 7.58 -16.30
N LYS A 13 7.18 6.47 -15.80
CA LYS A 13 7.98 5.28 -15.54
C LYS A 13 8.16 4.51 -16.85
N HIS A 14 9.38 4.13 -17.20
CA HIS A 14 9.60 3.30 -18.38
C HIS A 14 8.86 1.96 -18.23
N ASP A 15 8.14 1.57 -19.28
CA ASP A 15 7.30 0.37 -19.34
C ASP A 15 7.26 -0.11 -20.79
N GLU A 16 7.67 -1.35 -21.04
CA GLU A 16 7.80 -1.92 -22.40
C GLU A 16 6.46 -2.03 -23.12
N GLU A 17 5.35 -2.07 -22.39
CA GLU A 17 4.01 -2.13 -22.94
C GLU A 17 3.44 -0.74 -23.29
N ILE A 18 4.18 0.33 -23.00
CA ILE A 18 3.75 1.71 -23.18
C ILE A 18 4.74 2.45 -24.09
N LYS A 19 4.20 3.05 -25.15
CA LYS A 19 4.96 3.99 -25.99
C LYS A 19 4.52 5.40 -25.71
N ILE A 20 5.48 6.29 -25.49
CA ILE A 20 5.24 7.73 -25.36
C ILE A 20 5.94 8.42 -26.52
N GLU A 21 5.17 9.16 -27.31
CA GLU A 21 5.65 9.93 -28.45
C GLU A 21 5.45 11.41 -28.16
N LYS A 22 6.50 12.23 -28.30
CA LYS A 22 6.36 13.69 -28.24
C LYS A 22 5.76 14.17 -29.55
N THR A 23 4.59 14.82 -29.51
CA THR A 23 3.91 15.34 -30.71
C THR A 23 4.25 16.79 -30.97
N ASP A 24 4.49 17.58 -29.91
CA ASP A 24 5.08 18.92 -29.98
C ASP A 24 5.76 19.28 -28.64
N GLU A 25 6.14 20.55 -28.43
CA GLU A 25 6.85 20.99 -27.22
C GLU A 25 6.13 20.65 -25.92
N ASN A 26 4.79 20.74 -25.89
CA ASN A 26 3.98 20.55 -24.71
C ASN A 26 3.07 19.32 -24.81
N ASN A 27 2.91 18.72 -25.98
CA ASN A 27 2.01 17.61 -26.18
C ASN A 27 2.76 16.30 -26.43
N PHE A 28 2.26 15.25 -25.79
CA PHE A 28 2.73 13.89 -25.92
C PHE A 28 1.53 12.97 -26.16
N LYS A 29 1.79 11.84 -26.78
CA LYS A 29 0.81 10.79 -27.02
C LYS A 29 1.31 9.50 -26.38
N MET A 30 0.50 8.95 -25.49
CA MET A 30 0.78 7.68 -24.84
C MET A 30 -0.15 6.60 -25.39
N SER A 31 0.44 5.48 -25.79
CA SER A 31 -0.27 4.32 -26.31
C SER A 31 0.08 3.09 -25.49
N TYR A 32 -0.94 2.33 -25.08
CA TYR A 32 -0.76 1.09 -24.34
C TYR A 32 -1.07 -0.14 -25.22
N TYR A 33 -0.08 -1.02 -25.35
CA TYR A 33 -0.11 -2.20 -26.21
C TYR A 33 -0.23 -3.52 -25.42
N GLY A 34 -0.31 -3.44 -24.10
CA GLY A 34 -0.49 -4.62 -23.26
C GLY A 34 -1.86 -5.28 -23.46
N LYS A 35 -1.96 -6.55 -23.10
CA LYS A 35 -3.15 -7.39 -23.34
C LYS A 35 -4.20 -7.30 -22.24
N THR A 36 -3.86 -6.71 -21.09
CA THR A 36 -4.71 -6.62 -19.89
C THR A 36 -4.67 -5.21 -19.33
N PRO A 37 -5.72 -4.69 -18.67
CA PRO A 37 -5.65 -3.41 -17.99
C PRO A 37 -4.50 -3.38 -16.97
N LYS A 38 -3.82 -2.24 -16.86
CA LYS A 38 -2.65 -2.05 -15.99
C LYS A 38 -2.70 -0.71 -15.29
N LEU A 39 -2.09 -0.64 -14.12
CA LEU A 39 -1.85 0.63 -13.45
C LEU A 39 -0.53 1.22 -13.88
N TYR A 40 -0.60 2.46 -14.36
CA TYR A 40 0.55 3.22 -14.79
C TYR A 40 0.72 4.45 -13.91
N ASN A 41 1.97 4.80 -13.60
CA ASN A 41 2.26 5.93 -12.74
C ASN A 41 2.45 7.20 -13.58
N LEU A 42 1.50 8.13 -13.46
CA LEU A 42 1.49 9.43 -14.12
C LEU A 42 1.33 10.54 -13.07
N ASN A 43 2.20 11.57 -13.11
CA ASN A 43 2.26 12.63 -12.08
C ASN A 43 2.35 12.06 -10.64
N PHE A 44 3.14 11.00 -10.42
CA PHE A 44 3.26 10.33 -9.11
C PHE A 44 1.94 9.70 -8.60
N LYS A 45 0.96 9.47 -9.47
CA LYS A 45 -0.32 8.81 -9.17
C LYS A 45 -0.57 7.65 -10.11
N ASP A 46 -1.29 6.65 -9.62
CA ASP A 46 -1.66 5.52 -10.47
C ASP A 46 -2.91 5.87 -11.26
N VAL A 47 -2.86 5.61 -12.56
CA VAL A 47 -3.98 5.68 -13.49
C VAL A 47 -4.19 4.30 -14.10
N LEU A 48 -5.44 3.88 -14.29
CA LEU A 48 -5.75 2.64 -14.99
C LEU A 48 -5.74 2.89 -16.50
N ILE A 49 -4.83 2.22 -17.20
CA ILE A 49 -4.76 2.18 -18.66
C ILE A 49 -5.27 0.83 -19.15
N SER A 50 -6.10 0.86 -20.19
CA SER A 50 -6.74 -0.33 -20.76
C SER A 50 -6.15 -0.66 -22.14
N PRO A 51 -6.14 -1.94 -22.56
CA PRO A 51 -5.62 -2.33 -23.87
C PRO A 51 -6.21 -1.50 -25.01
N GLY A 52 -5.35 -0.94 -25.85
CA GLY A 52 -5.76 -0.07 -26.97
C GLY A 52 -6.05 1.38 -26.57
N ASP A 53 -5.84 1.77 -25.32
CA ASP A 53 -5.96 3.17 -24.91
C ASP A 53 -4.92 4.02 -25.62
N THR A 54 -5.40 5.13 -26.18
CA THR A 54 -4.61 6.24 -26.68
C THR A 54 -4.93 7.47 -25.84
N ILE A 55 -3.90 8.05 -25.26
CA ILE A 55 -4.01 9.07 -24.23
C ILE A 55 -3.20 10.28 -24.68
N ASP A 56 -3.89 11.40 -24.82
CA ASP A 56 -3.28 12.69 -25.08
C ASP A 56 -2.78 13.27 -23.75
N LEU A 57 -1.51 13.65 -23.73
CA LEU A 57 -0.80 14.12 -22.55
C LEU A 57 -0.31 15.55 -22.82
N ILE A 58 -0.77 16.51 -22.03
CA ILE A 58 -0.47 17.92 -22.21
C ILE A 58 0.35 18.39 -21.02
N TYR A 59 1.63 18.68 -21.24
CA TYR A 59 2.48 19.35 -20.28
C TYR A 59 1.96 20.76 -20.00
N ASN A 60 1.80 21.07 -18.72
CA ASN A 60 1.38 22.37 -18.27
C ASN A 60 2.16 22.76 -17.01
N ARG A 61 2.72 23.98 -17.02
CA ARG A 61 3.37 24.57 -15.87
C ARG A 61 2.34 25.29 -15.03
N THR A 62 2.05 24.73 -13.86
CA THR A 62 1.09 25.33 -12.93
C THR A 62 1.79 26.22 -11.90
N ASN A 63 1.53 27.52 -12.02
CA ASN A 63 2.03 28.57 -11.13
C ASN A 63 1.08 28.84 -9.94
N ILE A 64 0.50 27.78 -9.36
CA ILE A 64 -0.44 27.92 -8.25
C ILE A 64 0.27 28.42 -6.99
N ASP A 65 1.55 28.07 -6.83
CA ASP A 65 2.45 28.65 -5.85
C ASP A 65 3.65 29.26 -6.60
N PRO A 66 3.76 30.59 -6.71
CA PRO A 66 4.89 31.25 -7.35
C PRO A 66 6.24 30.93 -6.68
N ALA A 67 6.24 30.54 -5.39
CA ALA A 67 7.45 30.14 -4.70
C ALA A 67 7.86 28.68 -5.02
N ASN A 68 6.92 27.86 -5.47
CA ASN A 68 7.14 26.45 -5.83
C ASN A 68 6.33 26.08 -7.09
N PRO A 69 6.72 26.58 -8.28
CA PRO A 69 6.04 26.21 -9.51
C PRO A 69 6.11 24.70 -9.70
N ARG A 70 4.95 24.09 -10.02
CA ARG A 70 4.84 22.65 -10.23
C ARG A 70 4.52 22.38 -11.69
N ASP A 71 5.42 21.67 -12.33
CA ASP A 71 5.24 21.14 -13.67
C ASP A 71 4.28 19.94 -13.61
N THR A 72 3.35 19.81 -14.56
CA THR A 72 2.31 18.77 -14.55
C THR A 72 2.02 18.25 -15.94
N ILE A 73 1.48 17.03 -16.04
CA ILE A 73 0.95 16.48 -17.30
C ILE A 73 -0.55 16.23 -17.17
N VAL A 74 -1.34 16.92 -17.98
CA VAL A 74 -2.78 16.71 -18.08
C VAL A 74 -3.04 15.57 -19.07
N ALA A 75 -3.56 14.44 -18.58
CA ALA A 75 -3.95 13.32 -19.42
C ALA A 75 -5.43 13.39 -19.83
N LYS A 76 -5.71 13.09 -21.09
CA LYS A 76 -7.05 12.96 -21.66
C LYS A 76 -7.09 11.71 -22.53
N GLY A 77 -8.14 10.92 -22.41
CA GLY A 77 -8.31 9.70 -23.19
C GLY A 77 -9.75 9.22 -23.16
N LYS A 78 -10.02 8.11 -23.86
CA LYS A 78 -11.36 7.51 -23.98
C LYS A 78 -12.03 7.24 -22.62
N HIS A 79 -11.24 6.89 -21.61
CA HIS A 79 -11.67 6.69 -20.22
C HIS A 79 -11.29 7.89 -19.34
N SER A 80 -11.81 9.07 -19.68
CA SER A 80 -11.44 10.37 -19.07
C SER A 80 -11.38 10.34 -17.53
N GLY A 81 -12.32 9.64 -16.88
CA GLY A 81 -12.36 9.50 -15.41
C GLY A 81 -11.12 8.86 -14.78
N ASN A 82 -10.40 7.99 -15.50
CA ASN A 82 -9.14 7.39 -15.03
C ASN A 82 -8.01 8.43 -14.95
N TYR A 83 -8.10 9.52 -15.71
CA TYR A 83 -7.07 10.56 -15.86
C TYR A 83 -7.40 11.84 -15.09
N VAL A 84 -8.67 12.07 -14.76
CA VAL A 84 -9.11 13.24 -13.98
C VAL A 84 -8.28 13.40 -12.70
N PHE A 85 -7.87 12.29 -12.05
CA PHE A 85 -7.12 12.33 -10.79
C PHE A 85 -5.62 12.61 -10.92
N SER A 86 -4.95 12.12 -11.96
CA SER A 86 -3.58 12.58 -12.26
C SER A 86 -3.56 14.08 -12.53
N ASN A 87 -4.69 14.62 -13.01
CA ASN A 87 -4.85 16.04 -13.32
C ASN A 87 -5.29 16.88 -12.10
N PHE A 88 -6.04 16.30 -11.15
CA PHE A 88 -6.52 16.97 -9.92
C PHE A 88 -5.41 17.40 -8.96
N ILE A 89 -4.18 16.89 -9.12
CA ILE A 89 -2.99 17.40 -8.42
C ILE A 89 -2.80 18.91 -8.67
N VAL A 90 -3.32 19.44 -9.78
CA VAL A 90 -3.34 20.87 -10.03
C VAL A 90 -4.31 21.60 -9.08
N ALA A 91 -5.53 21.12 -8.86
CA ALA A 91 -6.56 21.99 -8.29
C ALA A 91 -6.63 22.00 -6.76
N MET A 92 -6.54 20.84 -6.08
CA MET A 92 -6.77 20.77 -4.63
C MET A 92 -6.18 19.48 -4.05
N LYS A 93 -4.88 19.46 -3.75
CA LYS A 93 -4.47 18.68 -2.58
C LYS A 93 -4.63 19.65 -1.41
N PRO A 94 -5.55 19.45 -0.44
CA PRO A 94 -5.39 20.17 0.81
C PRO A 94 -3.97 19.92 1.26
N ALA A 95 -3.27 20.99 1.66
CA ALA A 95 -1.98 20.85 2.31
C ALA A 95 -2.23 20.15 3.66
N SER A 96 -2.50 18.84 3.64
CA SER A 96 -2.32 18.00 4.79
C SER A 96 -0.81 17.95 5.00
N SER A 97 -0.27 18.99 5.63
CA SER A 97 1.07 18.93 6.17
C SER A 97 1.07 17.70 7.07
N TYR A 98 1.88 16.71 6.69
CA TYR A 98 2.13 15.58 7.56
C TYR A 98 2.51 16.16 8.92
N PRO A 99 1.81 15.77 10.01
CA PRO A 99 2.10 16.33 11.32
C PRO A 99 3.59 16.11 11.63
N ASP A 100 4.28 17.20 11.97
CA ASP A 100 5.69 17.10 12.33
C ASP A 100 5.80 16.36 13.67
N HIS A 101 6.14 15.07 13.60
CA HIS A 101 6.30 14.18 14.73
C HIS A 101 7.33 14.65 15.77
N ASN A 102 8.20 15.60 15.43
CA ASN A 102 9.15 16.20 16.37
C ASN A 102 8.52 17.28 17.27
N GLN A 103 7.28 17.70 17.00
CA GLN A 103 6.59 18.66 17.85
C GLN A 103 6.35 18.09 19.25
N SER A 104 6.60 18.91 20.27
CA SER A 104 6.50 18.56 21.69
C SER A 104 5.14 17.97 22.08
N LYS A 105 4.05 18.45 21.48
CA LYS A 105 2.69 17.91 21.71
C LYS A 105 2.54 16.44 21.33
N TYR A 106 3.30 15.93 20.35
CA TYR A 106 3.25 14.53 19.92
C TYR A 106 4.27 13.67 20.67
N GLN A 107 5.42 14.24 21.05
CA GLN A 107 6.38 13.55 21.92
C GLN A 107 5.78 13.24 23.30
N ASN A 108 4.96 14.15 23.83
CA ASN A 108 4.31 13.97 25.13
C ASN A 108 2.99 13.17 25.06
N ASN A 109 2.39 13.04 23.87
CA ASN A 109 1.15 12.33 23.64
C ASN A 109 1.18 11.61 22.29
N PHE A 110 1.95 10.53 22.23
CA PHE A 110 2.17 9.78 21.00
C PHE A 110 0.87 9.24 20.35
N PRO A 111 -0.12 8.74 21.12
CA PRO A 111 -1.41 8.31 20.55
C PRO A 111 -2.18 9.42 19.81
N LEU A 112 -1.98 10.70 20.16
CA LEU A 112 -2.62 11.81 19.47
C LEU A 112 -2.16 11.91 18.00
N LEU A 113 -0.87 11.71 17.72
CA LEU A 113 -0.34 11.72 16.35
C LEU A 113 -1.03 10.67 15.49
N PHE A 114 -1.20 9.46 16.03
CA PHE A 114 -1.80 8.32 15.34
C PHE A 114 -3.27 8.56 15.04
N LYS A 115 -4.00 9.14 16.01
CA LYS A 115 -5.39 9.53 15.84
C LYS A 115 -5.55 10.58 14.72
N ILE A 116 -4.70 11.60 14.69
CA ILE A 116 -4.73 12.64 13.65
C ILE A 116 -4.44 12.05 12.26
N LEU A 117 -3.48 11.13 12.16
CA LEU A 117 -3.16 10.45 10.90
C LEU A 117 -4.37 9.64 10.37
N ASP A 118 -5.05 8.88 11.23
CA ASP A 118 -6.27 8.14 10.84
C ASP A 118 -7.43 9.08 10.48
N GLU A 119 -7.63 10.17 11.21
CA GLU A 119 -8.66 11.18 10.91
C GLU A 119 -8.41 11.88 9.57
N ASN A 120 -7.17 12.25 9.27
CA ASN A 120 -6.80 12.83 7.98
C ASN A 120 -7.02 11.83 6.85
N ASN A 121 -6.63 10.56 7.04
CA ASN A 121 -6.86 9.52 6.05
C ASN A 121 -8.37 9.28 5.78
N LYS A 122 -9.21 9.31 6.82
CA LYS A 122 -10.68 9.22 6.66
C LYS A 122 -11.22 10.37 5.81
N LYS A 123 -10.76 11.60 6.05
CA LYS A 123 -11.12 12.77 5.24
C LYS A 123 -10.63 12.62 3.79
N ASP A 124 -9.41 12.13 3.59
CA ASP A 124 -8.87 11.87 2.25
C ASP A 124 -9.70 10.83 1.50
N ILE A 125 -10.08 9.72 2.15
CA ILE A 125 -10.95 8.69 1.54
C ILE A 125 -12.33 9.25 1.23
N GLN A 126 -12.90 10.07 2.10
CA GLN A 126 -14.19 10.72 1.87
C GLN A 126 -14.12 11.66 0.66
N LEU A 127 -13.08 12.51 0.60
CA LEU A 127 -12.85 13.41 -0.52
C LEU A 127 -12.62 12.63 -1.82
N LEU A 128 -11.81 11.57 -1.76
CA LEU A 128 -11.61 10.64 -2.87
C LEU A 128 -12.96 10.07 -3.31
N SER A 129 -13.80 9.57 -2.40
CA SER A 129 -15.09 8.96 -2.75
C SER A 129 -16.01 9.95 -3.47
N ILE A 130 -16.20 11.15 -2.89
CA ILE A 130 -17.01 12.22 -3.50
C ILE A 130 -16.49 12.59 -4.89
N THR A 131 -15.17 12.70 -5.05
CA THR A 131 -14.57 13.06 -6.33
C THR A 131 -14.67 11.91 -7.33
N LEU A 132 -14.45 10.67 -6.88
CA LEU A 132 -14.42 9.48 -7.72
C LEU A 132 -15.82 9.18 -8.25
N GLU A 133 -16.84 9.26 -7.41
CA GLU A 133 -18.25 9.09 -7.80
C GLU A 133 -18.73 10.18 -8.77
N LYS A 134 -18.15 11.39 -8.68
CA LYS A 134 -18.53 12.50 -9.56
C LYS A 134 -17.86 12.47 -10.94
N TYR A 135 -16.66 11.90 -11.04
CA TYR A 135 -15.82 12.04 -12.24
C TYR A 135 -15.32 10.70 -12.84
N SER A 136 -15.57 9.56 -12.19
CA SER A 136 -15.13 8.24 -12.64
C SER A 136 -16.21 7.18 -12.37
N ASP A 137 -16.75 6.60 -13.45
CA ASP A 137 -17.67 5.47 -13.36
C ASP A 137 -16.95 4.12 -13.11
N ASN A 138 -15.62 4.14 -13.01
CA ASN A 138 -14.81 2.94 -12.82
C ASN A 138 -14.75 2.53 -11.34
N LYS A 139 -15.72 1.71 -10.92
CA LYS A 139 -15.84 1.19 -9.55
C LYS A 139 -14.58 0.48 -9.07
N ASP A 140 -13.91 -0.28 -9.93
CA ASP A 140 -12.72 -1.06 -9.55
C ASP A 140 -11.53 -0.14 -9.25
N LEU A 141 -11.30 0.89 -10.08
CA LEU A 141 -10.29 1.92 -9.82
C LEU A 141 -10.62 2.71 -8.55
N ASN A 142 -11.90 3.03 -8.33
CA ASN A 142 -12.33 3.78 -7.17
C ASN A 142 -12.04 3.01 -5.87
N GLU A 143 -12.40 1.73 -5.84
CA GLU A 143 -12.10 0.85 -4.71
C GLU A 143 -10.59 0.58 -4.57
N TYR A 144 -9.86 0.47 -5.68
CA TYR A 144 -8.39 0.38 -5.68
C TYR A 144 -7.75 1.57 -4.96
N LEU A 145 -8.14 2.81 -5.30
CA LEU A 145 -7.54 4.02 -4.71
C LEU A 145 -7.86 4.16 -3.22
N LYS A 146 -9.05 3.73 -2.78
CA LYS A 146 -9.42 3.68 -1.35
C LYS A 146 -8.54 2.68 -0.59
N ARG A 147 -8.36 1.46 -1.12
CA ARG A 147 -7.46 0.44 -0.54
C ARG A 147 -6.02 0.94 -0.46
N LYS A 148 -5.50 1.55 -1.54
CA LYS A 148 -4.15 2.14 -1.57
C LYS A 148 -3.96 3.18 -0.46
N THR A 149 -4.93 4.08 -0.33
CA THR A 149 -4.90 5.16 0.66
C THR A 149 -4.89 4.62 2.09
N ARG A 150 -5.67 3.57 2.37
CA ARG A 150 -5.62 2.87 3.67
C ARG A 150 -4.28 2.17 3.91
N LEU A 151 -3.73 1.52 2.88
CA LEU A 151 -2.45 0.82 2.99
C LEU A 151 -1.29 1.78 3.25
N ASN A 152 -1.30 2.97 2.63
CA ASN A 152 -0.32 4.01 2.91
C ASN A 152 -0.38 4.48 4.37
N LEU A 153 -1.59 4.68 4.92
CA LEU A 153 -1.75 4.99 6.35
C LEU A 153 -1.12 3.88 7.21
N PHE A 154 -1.37 2.61 6.91
CA PHE A 154 -0.78 1.50 7.65
C PHE A 154 0.76 1.59 7.70
N TYR A 155 1.40 1.86 6.55
CA TYR A 155 2.85 2.04 6.50
C TYR A 155 3.33 3.28 7.26
N ASP A 156 2.63 4.40 7.17
CA ASP A 156 2.95 5.62 7.92
C ASP A 156 2.89 5.36 9.43
N LEU A 157 1.85 4.66 9.90
CA LEU A 157 1.70 4.31 11.31
C LEU A 157 2.82 3.37 11.80
N LEU A 158 3.23 2.40 11.00
CA LEU A 158 4.38 1.54 11.34
C LEU A 158 5.69 2.34 11.38
N TYR A 159 5.91 3.23 10.42
CA TYR A 159 7.09 4.09 10.39
C TYR A 159 7.18 4.95 11.65
N TYR A 160 6.09 5.61 12.04
CA TYR A 160 6.08 6.41 13.26
C TYR A 160 6.17 5.55 14.52
N LYS A 161 5.59 4.35 14.57
CA LYS A 161 5.73 3.45 15.74
C LYS A 161 7.20 3.21 16.09
N ASP A 162 8.04 2.98 15.09
CA ASP A 162 9.46 2.70 15.30
C ASP A 162 10.25 3.92 15.82
N LYS A 163 9.72 5.14 15.67
CA LYS A 163 10.33 6.40 16.14
C LYS A 163 10.06 6.71 17.62
N PHE A 164 9.02 6.13 18.22
CA PHE A 164 8.63 6.45 19.60
C PHE A 164 8.75 5.20 20.48
N ARG A 165 9.90 5.04 21.16
CA ARG A 165 10.26 3.77 21.83
C ARG A 165 9.99 3.68 23.33
N ASN A 166 9.46 4.70 24.02
CA ASN A 166 9.70 4.82 25.47
C ASN A 166 8.46 4.84 26.40
N ASN A 167 7.30 4.27 26.04
CA ASN A 167 6.19 4.12 27.00
C ASN A 167 5.24 2.95 26.67
N LEU A 168 5.18 1.94 27.56
CA LEU A 168 4.38 0.72 27.36
C LEU A 168 2.86 0.99 27.23
N SER A 169 2.30 1.93 27.99
CA SER A 169 0.85 2.22 27.92
C SER A 169 0.49 2.93 26.62
N GLN A 170 1.36 3.83 26.15
CA GLN A 170 1.19 4.52 24.87
C GLN A 170 1.42 3.58 23.69
N GLN A 171 2.37 2.63 23.80
CA GLN A 171 2.60 1.59 22.79
C GLN A 171 1.35 0.74 22.57
N LYS A 172 0.67 0.28 23.63
CA LYS A 172 -0.58 -0.47 23.50
C LYS A 172 -1.69 0.34 22.83
N ALA A 173 -1.81 1.63 23.14
CA ALA A 173 -2.78 2.51 22.50
C ALA A 173 -2.50 2.67 20.99
N VAL A 174 -1.23 2.79 20.62
CA VAL A 174 -0.77 2.88 19.22
C VAL A 174 -1.01 1.59 18.46
N GLU A 175 -0.69 0.44 19.06
CA GLU A 175 -0.93 -0.88 18.48
C GLU A 175 -2.42 -1.10 18.19
N LYS A 176 -3.33 -0.62 19.07
CA LYS A 176 -4.77 -0.66 18.79
C LYS A 176 -5.18 0.14 17.56
N VAL A 177 -4.54 1.29 17.32
CA VAL A 177 -4.81 2.09 16.11
C VAL A 177 -4.30 1.35 14.86
N ILE A 178 -3.08 0.80 14.91
CA ILE A 178 -2.51 0.03 13.80
C ILE A 178 -3.37 -1.22 13.51
N ASP A 179 -3.78 -1.96 14.54
CA ASP A 179 -4.71 -3.09 14.42
C ASP A 179 -6.00 -2.68 13.76
N SER A 180 -6.61 -1.59 14.23
CA SER A 180 -7.86 -1.10 13.66
C SER A 180 -7.69 -0.78 12.17
N VAL A 181 -6.63 -0.06 11.79
CA VAL A 181 -6.38 0.26 10.38
C VAL A 181 -6.15 -1.01 9.55
N PHE A 182 -5.34 -1.95 10.04
CA PHE A 182 -5.07 -3.20 9.34
C PHE A 182 -6.34 -4.04 9.17
N LEU A 183 -7.11 -4.27 10.25
CA LEU A 183 -8.34 -5.09 10.25
C LEU A 183 -9.46 -4.50 9.40
N HIS A 184 -9.59 -3.17 9.36
CA HIS A 184 -10.61 -2.51 8.53
C HIS A 184 -10.14 -2.22 7.10
N THR A 185 -8.90 -2.58 6.75
CA THR A 185 -8.43 -2.55 5.36
C THR A 185 -8.94 -3.79 4.64
N THR A 186 -9.64 -3.60 3.53
CA THR A 186 -10.10 -4.72 2.69
C THR A 186 -8.95 -5.23 1.84
N TYR A 187 -8.58 -6.49 2.02
CA TYR A 187 -7.56 -7.16 1.21
C TYR A 187 -8.22 -8.18 0.29
N VAL A 188 -8.01 -8.05 -1.01
CA VAL A 188 -8.70 -8.85 -2.03
C VAL A 188 -7.67 -9.76 -2.72
N LYS A 189 -7.84 -11.08 -2.61
CA LYS A 189 -6.91 -12.07 -3.18
C LYS A 189 -6.72 -11.92 -4.69
N SER A 190 -7.76 -11.51 -5.42
CA SER A 190 -7.71 -11.30 -6.88
C SER A 190 -7.03 -9.99 -7.29
N ASP A 191 -6.64 -9.13 -6.34
CA ASP A 191 -5.93 -7.88 -6.62
C ASP A 191 -4.43 -8.14 -6.83
N THR A 192 -4.10 -8.67 -8.01
CA THR A 192 -2.71 -9.02 -8.38
C THR A 192 -1.80 -7.81 -8.43
N THR A 193 -2.36 -6.60 -8.61
CA THR A 193 -1.61 -5.36 -8.67
C THR A 193 -1.02 -4.97 -7.31
N PHE A 194 -1.65 -5.41 -6.21
CA PHE A 194 -1.15 -5.23 -4.85
C PHE A 194 -0.53 -6.47 -4.22
N ALA A 195 -0.43 -7.61 -4.91
CA ALA A 195 0.03 -8.85 -4.28
C ALA A 195 1.30 -8.66 -3.45
N TYR A 196 2.29 -7.96 -4.01
CA TYR A 196 3.53 -7.61 -3.33
C TYR A 196 3.33 -6.67 -2.13
N PHE A 197 2.57 -5.59 -2.29
CA PHE A 197 2.32 -4.63 -1.21
C PHE A 197 1.45 -5.21 -0.09
N MET A 198 0.52 -6.10 -0.40
CA MET A 198 -0.28 -6.84 0.57
C MET A 198 0.59 -7.80 1.36
N GLU A 199 1.42 -8.60 0.68
CA GLU A 199 2.35 -9.52 1.33
C GLU A 199 3.31 -8.78 2.28
N ILE A 200 3.88 -7.65 1.84
CA ILE A 200 4.72 -6.80 2.70
C ILE A 200 3.93 -6.23 3.88
N ALA A 201 2.68 -5.82 3.67
CA ALA A 201 1.86 -5.31 4.76
C ALA A 201 1.55 -6.40 5.78
N PHE A 202 1.20 -7.60 5.31
CA PHE A 202 0.95 -8.77 6.15
C PHE A 202 2.20 -9.15 6.93
N LYS A 203 3.36 -9.19 6.27
CA LYS A 203 4.65 -9.48 6.91
C LYS A 203 5.00 -8.45 7.97
N ASN A 204 4.90 -7.15 7.65
CA ASN A 204 5.20 -6.11 8.62
C ASN A 204 4.22 -6.10 9.78
N TYR A 205 2.93 -6.36 9.55
CA TYR A 205 1.96 -6.52 10.62
C TYR A 205 2.33 -7.71 11.52
N PHE A 206 2.61 -8.85 10.92
CA PHE A 206 3.01 -10.06 11.61
C PHE A 206 4.26 -9.82 12.48
N ASP A 207 5.33 -9.29 11.88
CA ASP A 207 6.63 -9.12 12.54
C ASP A 207 6.63 -7.98 13.57
N LYS A 208 5.97 -6.85 13.29
CA LYS A 208 6.10 -5.63 14.11
C LYS A 208 4.96 -5.41 15.11
N ILE A 209 3.84 -6.13 14.97
CA ILE A 209 2.65 -5.97 15.81
C ILE A 209 2.26 -7.30 16.43
N LEU A 210 2.09 -8.34 15.62
CA LEU A 210 1.57 -9.62 16.12
C LEU A 210 2.60 -10.37 16.97
N ILE A 211 3.82 -10.58 16.45
CA ILE A 211 4.89 -11.30 17.18
C ILE A 211 5.24 -10.63 18.53
N PRO A 212 5.42 -9.29 18.62
CA PRO A 212 5.63 -8.62 19.90
C PRO A 212 4.50 -8.81 20.91
N ARG A 213 3.25 -8.90 20.46
CA ARG A 213 2.08 -9.14 21.32
C ARG A 213 2.11 -10.50 22.01
N PHE A 214 2.70 -11.49 21.35
CA PHE A 214 2.93 -12.83 21.89
C PHE A 214 4.36 -12.96 22.44
N ASN A 215 4.86 -11.92 23.12
CA ASN A 215 6.17 -11.90 23.79
C ASN A 215 7.35 -12.34 22.90
N ASN A 216 7.27 -12.06 21.60
CA ASN A 216 8.24 -12.52 20.59
C ASN A 216 8.45 -14.05 20.58
N LEU A 217 7.40 -14.81 20.93
CA LEU A 217 7.39 -16.28 20.92
C LEU A 217 8.48 -16.90 21.81
N LYS A 218 8.76 -16.28 22.95
CA LYS A 218 9.82 -16.72 23.87
C LYS A 218 9.55 -18.12 24.44
N PHE A 219 8.29 -18.45 24.70
CA PHE A 219 7.87 -19.70 25.32
C PHE A 219 6.88 -20.47 24.45
N GLY A 220 6.76 -21.79 24.64
CA GLY A 220 5.81 -22.63 23.91
C GLY A 220 4.34 -22.22 24.12
N THR A 221 4.00 -21.65 25.28
CA THR A 221 2.66 -21.09 25.55
C THR A 221 2.36 -19.87 24.67
N ASP A 222 3.37 -19.06 24.34
CA ASP A 222 3.21 -17.93 23.42
C ASP A 222 2.93 -18.42 22.00
N VAL A 223 3.63 -19.49 21.57
CA VAL A 223 3.43 -20.13 20.27
C VAL A 223 2.01 -20.70 20.17
N SER A 224 1.56 -21.49 21.15
CA SER A 224 0.18 -22.03 21.14
C SER A 224 -0.87 -20.92 21.13
N ALA A 225 -0.66 -19.83 21.86
CA ALA A 225 -1.57 -18.69 21.85
C ALA A 225 -1.63 -18.00 20.47
N LEU A 226 -0.49 -17.82 19.80
CA LEU A 226 -0.44 -17.28 18.45
C LEU A 226 -1.14 -18.21 17.44
N VAL A 227 -0.89 -19.52 17.53
CA VAL A 227 -1.51 -20.53 16.64
C VAL A 227 -3.04 -20.47 16.75
N LYS A 228 -3.57 -20.43 17.98
CA LYS A 228 -5.02 -20.27 18.23
C LYS A 228 -5.56 -18.95 17.69
N TYR A 229 -4.80 -17.87 17.82
CA TYR A 229 -5.17 -16.58 17.24
C TYR A 229 -5.25 -16.62 15.71
N ILE A 230 -4.28 -17.25 15.04
CA ILE A 230 -4.26 -17.39 13.58
C ILE A 230 -5.43 -18.25 13.11
N ALA A 231 -5.72 -19.36 13.79
CA ALA A 231 -6.86 -20.24 13.47
C ALA A 231 -8.20 -19.50 13.54
N ALA A 232 -8.36 -18.61 14.52
CA ALA A 232 -9.58 -17.82 14.72
C ALA A 232 -9.58 -16.50 13.92
N TYR A 233 -8.59 -16.24 13.07
CA TYR A 233 -8.46 -14.94 12.43
C TYR A 233 -9.60 -14.71 11.40
N PRO A 234 -10.30 -13.55 11.44
CA PRO A 234 -11.53 -13.36 10.65
C PRO A 234 -11.37 -13.46 9.14
N ASN A 235 -10.19 -13.14 8.62
CA ASN A 235 -9.90 -13.15 7.19
C ASN A 235 -9.02 -14.38 6.83
N PRO A 236 -9.58 -15.43 6.20
CA PRO A 236 -8.83 -16.64 5.86
C PRO A 236 -7.63 -16.37 4.94
N PHE A 237 -7.76 -15.40 4.03
CA PHE A 237 -6.66 -15.04 3.12
C PHE A 237 -5.45 -14.52 3.90
N ILE A 238 -5.66 -13.69 4.91
CA ILE A 238 -4.58 -13.18 5.78
C ILE A 238 -4.07 -14.28 6.70
N SER A 239 -4.97 -15.11 7.26
CA SER A 239 -4.62 -16.25 8.11
C SER A 239 -3.63 -17.19 7.41
N THR A 240 -3.87 -17.52 6.13
CA THR A 240 -2.94 -18.32 5.31
C THR A 240 -1.54 -17.70 5.24
N TYR A 241 -1.41 -16.37 5.09
CA TYR A 241 -0.10 -15.71 5.12
C TYR A 241 0.56 -15.78 6.50
N PHE A 242 -0.20 -15.66 7.59
CA PHE A 242 0.37 -15.78 8.93
C PHE A 242 0.86 -17.21 9.21
N VAL A 243 0.12 -18.23 8.79
CA VAL A 243 0.59 -19.63 8.84
C VAL A 243 1.87 -19.78 8.01
N TYR A 244 1.90 -19.20 6.81
CA TYR A 244 3.08 -19.22 5.94
C TYR A 244 4.30 -18.62 6.65
N PHE A 245 4.22 -17.37 7.14
CA PHE A 245 5.32 -16.71 7.84
C PHE A 245 5.77 -17.46 9.09
N LEU A 246 4.84 -18.10 9.82
CA LEU A 246 5.18 -18.92 10.99
C LEU A 246 5.97 -20.18 10.58
N ALA A 247 5.55 -20.85 9.50
CA ALA A 247 6.17 -22.06 8.99
C ALA A 247 7.51 -21.82 8.25
N THR A 248 7.70 -20.63 7.64
CA THR A 248 8.91 -20.27 6.90
C THR A 248 9.87 -19.44 7.76
N ASP A 249 9.43 -18.28 8.22
CA ASP A 249 10.29 -17.23 8.79
C ASP A 249 10.55 -17.43 10.29
N ARG A 250 9.83 -18.35 10.94
CA ARG A 250 9.96 -18.72 12.36
C ARG A 250 10.12 -20.23 12.58
N ARG A 251 10.59 -20.93 11.54
CA ARG A 251 10.74 -22.40 11.54
C ARG A 251 11.60 -22.91 12.70
N ASP A 252 12.64 -22.18 13.07
CA ASP A 252 13.53 -22.47 14.19
C ASP A 252 12.80 -22.44 15.53
N ILE A 253 11.94 -21.44 15.74
CA ILE A 253 11.10 -21.31 16.94
C ILE A 253 10.07 -22.44 16.98
N ILE A 254 9.44 -22.75 15.84
CA ILE A 254 8.45 -23.83 15.74
C ILE A 254 9.08 -25.20 16.00
N ALA A 255 10.28 -25.47 15.47
CA ALA A 255 10.98 -26.72 15.73
C ALA A 255 11.30 -26.93 17.21
N LYS A 256 11.48 -25.83 17.96
CA LYS A 256 11.70 -25.87 19.42
C LYS A 256 10.42 -26.15 20.21
N TYR A 257 9.25 -25.80 19.67
CA TYR A 257 7.95 -25.93 20.32
C TYR A 257 6.93 -26.57 19.36
N PRO A 258 7.05 -27.89 19.08
CA PRO A 258 6.14 -28.59 18.17
C PRO A 258 4.69 -28.51 18.67
N SER A 259 3.74 -28.42 17.73
CA SER A 259 2.32 -28.25 18.02
C SER A 259 1.47 -28.96 16.97
N ASP A 260 0.67 -29.95 17.41
CA ASP A 260 -0.27 -30.66 16.55
C ASP A 260 -1.30 -29.72 15.93
N GLU A 261 -1.72 -28.68 16.67
CA GLU A 261 -2.62 -27.62 16.19
C GLU A 261 -2.00 -26.85 15.00
N LEU A 262 -0.70 -26.56 15.05
CA LEU A 262 0.01 -25.90 13.96
C LEU A 262 0.18 -26.84 12.75
N ASP A 263 0.49 -28.11 12.98
CA ASP A 263 0.61 -29.10 11.91
C ASP A 263 -0.73 -29.30 11.18
N MET A 264 -1.85 -29.26 11.91
CA MET A 264 -3.19 -29.25 11.32
C MET A 264 -3.43 -28.00 10.48
N LEU A 265 -3.13 -26.81 11.00
CA LEU A 265 -3.24 -25.55 10.26
C LEU A 265 -2.42 -25.53 8.96
N ILE A 266 -1.20 -26.07 8.99
CA ILE A 266 -0.34 -26.18 7.80
C ILE A 266 -0.95 -27.16 6.79
N LYS A 267 -1.47 -28.30 7.24
CA LYS A 267 -2.14 -29.30 6.38
C LYS A 267 -3.41 -28.76 5.73
N GLU A 268 -4.19 -27.97 6.47
CA GLU A 268 -5.41 -27.31 5.97
C GLU A 268 -5.10 -26.18 4.97
N ASN A 269 -3.85 -25.73 4.89
CA ASN A 269 -3.37 -24.72 3.94
C ASN A 269 -2.31 -25.32 2.99
N PRO A 270 -2.64 -26.34 2.17
CA PRO A 270 -1.64 -27.16 1.45
C PRO A 270 -0.83 -26.40 0.39
N HIS A 271 -1.28 -25.21 -0.02
CA HIS A 271 -0.54 -24.34 -0.94
C HIS A 271 0.78 -23.81 -0.32
N ILE A 272 0.86 -23.70 1.01
CA ILE A 272 2.05 -23.28 1.76
C ILE A 272 3.22 -24.28 1.57
N GLY A 273 2.91 -25.56 1.32
CA GLY A 273 3.93 -26.60 1.07
C GLY A 273 4.39 -26.72 -0.40
N LYS A 274 3.52 -26.34 -1.36
CA LYS A 274 3.83 -26.42 -2.81
C LYS A 274 4.50 -25.16 -3.36
N ASP A 275 4.19 -23.99 -2.80
CA ASP A 275 4.79 -22.71 -3.18
C ASP A 275 6.11 -22.40 -2.47
N ARG A 276 6.54 -23.27 -1.56
CA ARG A 276 7.84 -23.18 -0.86
C ARG A 276 9.00 -23.00 -1.84
N ASN A 277 8.93 -23.57 -3.05
CA ASN A 277 9.95 -23.41 -4.09
C ASN A 277 9.66 -22.26 -5.08
N GLN A 278 8.41 -21.82 -5.25
CA GLN A 278 8.08 -20.74 -6.19
C GLN A 278 8.31 -19.35 -5.58
N ILE A 279 8.10 -19.20 -4.27
CA ILE A 279 8.33 -17.95 -3.55
C ILE A 279 9.83 -17.79 -3.23
N LEU A 280 10.55 -18.87 -2.86
CA LEU A 280 12.02 -18.84 -2.68
C LEU A 280 12.79 -18.59 -4.00
N ASN A 281 12.25 -18.98 -5.15
CA ASN A 281 12.85 -18.64 -6.45
C ASN A 281 12.76 -17.16 -6.81
N ARG A 282 11.99 -16.33 -6.07
CA ARG A 282 12.03 -14.87 -6.23
C ARG A 282 13.20 -14.21 -5.51
N GLU A 283 13.92 -14.91 -4.63
CA GLU A 283 15.19 -14.40 -4.06
C GLU A 283 16.30 -14.25 -5.11
N HIS A 284 16.16 -14.88 -6.29
CA HIS A 284 17.10 -14.72 -7.41
C HIS A 284 16.82 -13.53 -8.34
N ILE A 285 15.72 -12.80 -8.15
CA ILE A 285 15.39 -11.63 -8.98
C ILE A 285 15.97 -10.32 -8.41
N TYR A 286 16.55 -10.36 -7.20
CA TYR A 286 17.04 -9.15 -6.51
C TYR A 286 18.44 -9.30 -5.89
N LYS A 287 19.36 -9.99 -6.57
CA LYS A 287 20.81 -9.71 -6.43
C LYS A 287 21.28 -8.87 -7.61
#